data_AF-A0A436B0B9-F1
#
_entry.id   AF-A0A436B0B9-F1
#
_cell.length_a   1.000
_cell.length_b   1.000
_cell.length_c   1.000
_cell.angle_alpha   90.00
_cell.angle_beta   90.00
_cell.angle_gamma   90.00
#
_symmetry.space_group_name_H-M   'P 1'
#
loop_
_entity.id
_entity.type
_entity.pdbx_description
1 polymer ?
#
loop_
_entity_poly.entity_id
_entity_poly.type
_entity_poly.pdbx_seq_one_letter_code
_entity_poly.pdbx_strand_id
1 'polypeptide(L)'
;MTSVFKKFRRDLKFRYGRQLRQLNYWLVARAAMMIISVLRLLPADSALNFADRVARLVGPRVGRHQVAVDNLRKAYPEKSEAEIQAIASDMWGNMARLAAEYIFLDALFDYDPAASEPGRVEVKGADHFVEIASEEKPHIVFTGHLGNFELLPVAAATFGMNITALFRPPNNPYLADYILSTRRSTMGSLLPSMAGASFALAGVLENGGNIG
;
A
#
# COMPACT_ATOMS: atom_id res chain seq x y z
N MET A 1 -36.61 23.76 29.90
CA MET A 1 -35.32 24.40 29.59
C MET A 1 -34.09 23.46 29.54
N THR A 2 -34.18 22.19 29.96
CA THR A 2 -33.03 21.27 30.12
C THR A 2 -32.60 20.51 28.86
N SER A 3 -33.48 20.35 27.87
CA SER A 3 -33.19 19.62 26.61
C SER A 3 -32.32 20.42 25.64
N VAL A 4 -32.59 21.72 25.48
CA VAL A 4 -31.88 22.61 24.54
C VAL A 4 -30.41 22.80 24.94
N PHE A 5 -30.13 22.98 26.23
CA PHE A 5 -28.76 23.08 26.75
C PHE A 5 -27.96 21.78 26.61
N LYS A 6 -28.59 20.61 26.77
CA LYS A 6 -27.95 19.31 26.53
C LYS A 6 -27.62 19.11 25.05
N LYS A 7 -28.54 19.47 24.14
CA LYS A 7 -28.32 19.44 22.69
C LYS A 7 -27.19 20.39 22.28
N PHE A 8 -27.22 21.64 22.74
CA PHE A 8 -26.17 22.62 22.45
C PHE A 8 -24.79 22.17 22.95
N ARG A 9 -24.67 21.66 24.18
CA ARG A 9 -23.40 21.10 24.69
C ARG A 9 -22.91 19.89 23.89
N ARG A 10 -23.81 19.02 23.45
CA ARG A 10 -23.47 17.85 22.61
C ARG A 10 -22.94 18.31 21.24
N ASP A 11 -23.61 19.27 20.62
CA ASP A 11 -23.23 19.81 19.31
C ASP A 11 -21.90 20.57 19.39
N LEU A 12 -21.66 21.30 20.49
CA LEU A 12 -20.37 21.95 20.76
C LEU A 12 -19.24 20.93 20.94
N LYS A 13 -19.45 19.91 21.78
CA LYS A 13 -18.48 18.81 21.98
C LYS A 13 -18.20 18.06 20.67
N PHE A 14 -19.22 17.85 19.84
CA PHE A 14 -19.07 17.23 18.54
C PHE A 14 -18.25 18.10 17.57
N ARG A 15 -18.52 19.42 17.52
CA ARG A 15 -17.75 20.38 16.71
C ARG A 15 -16.29 20.46 17.15
N TYR A 16 -16.01 20.64 18.44
CA TYR A 16 -14.65 20.66 18.97
C TYR A 16 -13.94 19.31 18.78
N GLY A 17 -14.62 18.19 18.99
CA GLY A 17 -14.07 16.86 18.74
C GLY A 17 -13.79 16.58 17.26
N ARG A 18 -14.53 17.19 16.34
CA ARG A 18 -14.24 17.16 14.90
C ARG A 18 -13.03 18.04 14.56
N GLN A 19 -12.97 19.26 15.10
CA GLN A 19 -11.84 20.18 14.90
C GLN A 19 -10.53 19.62 15.45
N LEU A 20 -10.54 19.03 16.65
CA LEU A 20 -9.38 18.36 17.25
C LEU A 20 -8.92 17.17 16.42
N ARG A 21 -9.85 16.34 15.91
CA ARG A 21 -9.51 15.24 14.99
C ARG A 21 -8.90 15.76 13.70
N GLN A 22 -9.45 16.84 13.14
CA GLN A 22 -8.94 17.42 11.91
C GLN A 22 -7.56 18.06 12.11
N LEU A 23 -7.33 18.73 13.23
CA LEU A 23 -6.01 19.23 13.61
C LEU A 23 -5.01 18.08 13.80
N ASN A 24 -5.42 17.01 14.48
CA ASN A 24 -4.60 15.81 14.64
C ASN A 24 -4.25 15.18 13.28
N TYR A 25 -5.22 15.02 12.38
CA TYR A 25 -4.95 14.53 11.03
C TYR A 25 -4.01 15.46 10.27
N TRP A 26 -4.20 16.77 10.37
CA TRP A 26 -3.33 17.74 9.73
C TRP A 26 -1.89 17.67 10.27
N LEU A 27 -1.71 17.60 11.59
CA LEU A 27 -0.40 17.46 12.22
C LEU A 27 0.30 16.16 11.82
N VAL A 28 -0.40 15.03 11.89
CA VAL A 28 0.11 13.72 11.49
C VAL A 28 0.50 13.74 10.01
N ALA A 29 -0.33 14.31 9.14
CA ALA A 29 -0.02 14.43 7.73
C ALA A 29 1.19 15.33 7.48
N ARG A 30 1.30 16.47 8.17
CA ARG A 30 2.45 17.37 8.03
C ARG A 30 3.76 16.73 8.47
N ALA A 31 3.74 15.99 9.57
CA ALA A 31 4.88 15.22 10.04
C ALA A 31 5.27 14.12 9.05
N ALA A 32 4.30 13.34 8.56
CA ALA A 32 4.53 12.32 7.54
C ALA A 32 5.10 12.92 6.24
N MET A 33 4.54 14.02 5.76
CA MET A 33 5.05 14.72 4.58
C MET A 33 6.47 15.25 4.78
N MET A 34 6.80 15.78 5.96
CA MET A 34 8.18 16.19 6.28
C MET A 34 9.13 14.99 6.23
N ILE A 35 8.75 13.87 6.83
CA ILE A 35 9.54 12.64 6.80
C ILE A 35 9.74 12.17 5.36
N ILE A 36 8.68 12.14 4.55
CA ILE A 36 8.74 11.79 3.12
C ILE A 36 9.69 12.73 2.37
N SER A 37 9.58 14.04 2.57
CA SER A 37 10.45 15.03 1.90
C SER A 37 11.91 14.85 2.30
N VAL A 38 12.20 14.60 3.58
CA VAL A 38 13.58 14.34 4.05
C VAL A 38 14.11 13.03 3.50
N LEU A 39 13.31 11.96 3.50
CA LEU A 39 13.70 10.68 2.91
C LEU A 39 14.02 10.83 1.43
N ARG A 40 13.23 11.61 0.68
CA ARG A 40 13.47 11.88 -0.76
C ARG A 40 14.77 12.61 -1.08
N LEU A 41 15.44 13.21 -0.10
CA LEU A 41 16.77 13.79 -0.29
C LEU A 41 17.88 12.72 -0.26
N LEU A 42 17.58 11.53 0.25
CA LEU A 42 18.51 10.40 0.28
C LEU A 42 18.41 9.57 -1.00
N PRO A 43 19.50 8.91 -1.43
CA PRO A 43 19.42 7.85 -2.44
C PRO A 43 18.42 6.77 -1.99
N ALA A 44 17.62 6.23 -2.93
CA ALA A 44 16.55 5.29 -2.63
C ALA A 44 17.04 4.09 -1.80
N ASP A 45 18.17 3.47 -2.18
CA ASP A 45 18.75 2.33 -1.45
C ASP A 45 19.13 2.69 -0.01
N SER A 46 19.67 3.90 0.21
CA SER A 46 20.02 4.38 1.55
C SER A 46 18.77 4.57 2.41
N ALA A 47 17.71 5.16 1.85
CA ALA A 47 16.43 5.34 2.54
C ALA A 47 15.79 3.99 2.90
N LEU A 48 15.79 3.03 1.96
CA LEU A 48 15.27 1.67 2.16
C LEU A 48 16.03 0.92 3.24
N ASN A 49 17.37 0.95 3.17
CA ASN A 49 18.23 0.29 4.16
C ASN A 49 18.08 0.92 5.55
N PHE A 50 17.91 2.24 5.63
CA PHE A 50 17.64 2.91 6.90
C PHE A 50 16.28 2.50 7.49
N ALA A 51 15.22 2.53 6.69
CA ALA A 51 13.87 2.12 7.10
C ALA A 51 13.84 0.67 7.59
N ASP A 52 14.49 -0.24 6.85
CA ASP A 52 14.65 -1.66 7.21
C ASP A 52 15.30 -1.83 8.60
N ARG A 53 16.48 -1.21 8.82
CA ARG A 53 17.22 -1.33 10.07
C ARG A 53 16.43 -0.79 11.27
N VAL A 54 15.81 0.37 11.10
CA VAL A 54 14.98 0.98 12.17
C VAL A 54 13.80 0.08 12.48
N ALA A 55 13.14 -0.50 11.48
CA ALA A 55 11.99 -1.37 11.68
C ALA A 55 12.36 -2.71 12.31
N ARG A 56 13.47 -3.33 11.93
CA ARG A 56 14.01 -4.55 12.58
C ARG A 56 14.40 -4.29 14.04
N LEU A 57 14.84 -3.07 14.36
CA LEU A 57 15.13 -2.68 15.73
C LEU A 57 13.84 -2.45 16.53
N VAL A 58 12.92 -1.63 16.04
CA VAL A 58 11.74 -1.20 16.82
C VAL A 58 10.62 -2.25 16.78
N GLY A 59 10.40 -2.89 15.63
CA GLY A 59 9.30 -3.80 15.34
C GLY A 59 9.12 -4.91 16.38
N PRO A 60 10.18 -5.68 16.74
CA PRO A 60 10.10 -6.73 17.75
C PRO A 60 9.64 -6.25 19.14
N ARG A 61 9.75 -4.95 19.43
CA ARG A 61 9.32 -4.34 20.71
C ARG A 61 7.85 -3.90 20.69
N VAL A 62 7.17 -3.99 19.56
CA VAL A 62 5.76 -3.61 19.41
C VAL A 62 4.87 -4.83 19.61
N GLY A 63 3.76 -4.70 20.35
CA GLY A 63 2.88 -5.82 20.68
C GLY A 63 2.32 -6.60 19.47
N ARG A 64 2.26 -5.99 18.29
CA ARG A 64 1.87 -6.66 17.03
C ARG A 64 2.87 -7.74 16.58
N HIS A 65 4.10 -7.70 17.06
CA HIS A 65 5.12 -8.70 16.73
C HIS A 65 4.71 -10.10 17.20
N GLN A 66 4.04 -10.22 18.35
CA GLN A 66 3.56 -11.52 18.83
C GLN A 66 2.53 -12.16 17.87
N VAL A 67 1.69 -11.34 17.23
CA VAL A 67 0.74 -11.83 16.23
C VAL A 67 1.48 -12.42 15.02
N ALA A 68 2.56 -11.78 14.58
CA ALA A 68 3.38 -12.30 13.49
C ALA A 68 4.04 -13.64 13.87
N VAL A 69 4.64 -13.71 15.07
CA VAL A 69 5.24 -14.94 15.61
C VAL A 69 4.21 -16.07 15.71
N ASP A 70 3.01 -15.80 16.24
CA ASP A 70 1.96 -16.81 16.40
C ASP A 70 1.43 -17.32 15.04
N ASN A 71 1.35 -16.45 14.04
CA ASN A 71 1.00 -16.85 12.68
C ASN A 71 2.11 -17.70 12.04
N LEU A 72 3.37 -17.32 12.24
CA LEU A 72 4.52 -18.07 11.73
C LEU A 72 4.64 -19.46 12.36
N ARG A 73 4.38 -19.61 13.67
CA ARG A 73 4.32 -20.93 14.34
C ARG A 73 3.26 -21.86 13.73
N LYS A 74 2.13 -21.30 13.29
CA LYS A 74 1.06 -22.07 12.64
C LYS A 74 1.40 -22.40 11.19
N ALA A 75 2.02 -21.46 10.47
CA ALA A 75 2.37 -21.62 9.06
C ALA A 75 3.59 -22.53 8.84
N TYR A 76 4.55 -22.49 9.77
CA TYR A 76 5.82 -23.20 9.71
C TYR A 76 6.08 -23.97 11.02
N PRO A 77 5.24 -24.98 11.36
CA PRO A 77 5.37 -25.72 12.61
C PRO A 77 6.68 -26.50 12.75
N GLU A 78 7.38 -26.74 11.64
CA GLU A 78 8.68 -27.41 11.59
C GLU A 78 9.87 -26.51 11.95
N LYS A 79 9.69 -25.18 11.96
CA LYS A 79 10.77 -24.23 12.24
C LYS A 79 11.03 -24.08 13.73
N SER A 80 12.29 -23.89 14.10
CA SER A 80 12.67 -23.55 15.46
C SER A 80 12.15 -22.16 15.85
N GLU A 81 12.00 -21.93 17.15
CA GLU A 81 11.60 -20.61 17.66
C GLU A 81 12.57 -19.50 17.22
N ALA A 82 13.88 -19.80 17.14
CA ALA A 82 14.87 -18.84 16.68
C ALA A 82 14.67 -18.44 15.21
N GLU A 83 14.36 -19.40 14.33
CA GLU A 83 14.03 -19.12 12.93
C GLU A 83 12.74 -18.31 12.81
N ILE A 84 11.72 -18.64 13.60
CA ILE A 84 10.45 -17.90 13.61
C ILE A 84 10.68 -16.44 14.03
N GLN A 85 11.47 -16.20 15.07
CA GLN A 85 11.80 -14.85 15.53
C GLN A 85 12.61 -14.07 14.48
N ALA A 86 13.55 -14.73 13.80
CA ALA A 86 14.30 -14.13 12.70
C ALA A 86 13.37 -13.72 11.55
N ILE A 87 12.49 -14.61 11.10
CA ILE A 87 11.50 -14.30 10.04
C ILE A 87 10.57 -13.17 10.47
N ALA A 88 10.10 -13.17 11.73
CA ALA A 88 9.23 -12.11 12.26
C ALA A 88 9.94 -10.75 12.32
N SER A 89 11.25 -10.72 12.60
CA SER A 89 12.07 -9.50 12.53
C SER A 89 12.27 -9.04 11.08
N ASP A 90 12.59 -9.97 10.18
CA ASP A 90 12.76 -9.70 8.75
C ASP A 90 11.48 -9.12 8.12
N MET A 91 10.32 -9.63 8.52
CA MET A 91 9.01 -9.13 8.11
C MET A 91 8.85 -7.64 8.44
N TRP A 92 9.30 -7.17 9.61
CA TRP A 92 9.27 -5.74 9.95
C TRP A 92 10.13 -4.91 9.01
N GLY A 93 11.33 -5.42 8.68
CA GLY A 93 12.20 -4.83 7.67
C GLY A 93 11.50 -4.73 6.31
N ASN A 94 10.89 -5.83 5.85
CA ASN A 94 10.14 -5.88 4.60
C ASN A 94 8.95 -4.91 4.57
N MET A 95 8.18 -4.80 5.66
CA MET A 95 7.07 -3.84 5.75
C MET A 95 7.52 -2.39 5.66
N ALA A 96 8.66 -2.06 6.27
CA ALA A 96 9.23 -0.71 6.22
C ALA A 96 9.84 -0.41 4.86
N ARG A 97 10.49 -1.40 4.22
CA ARG A 97 10.93 -1.30 2.84
C ARG A 97 9.76 -1.04 1.92
N LEU A 98 8.71 -1.86 1.96
CA LEU A 98 7.50 -1.65 1.19
C LEU A 98 6.99 -0.20 1.33
N ALA A 99 6.84 0.29 2.56
CA ALA A 99 6.41 1.66 2.84
C ALA A 99 7.32 2.73 2.22
N ALA A 100 8.63 2.51 2.20
CA ALA A 100 9.59 3.41 1.57
C ALA A 100 9.62 3.26 0.05
N GLU A 101 9.49 2.05 -0.50
CA GLU A 101 9.42 1.79 -1.95
C GLU A 101 8.25 2.54 -2.59
N TYR A 102 7.12 2.69 -1.88
CA TYR A 102 6.03 3.57 -2.31
C TYR A 102 6.46 5.01 -2.59
N ILE A 103 7.41 5.54 -1.84
CA ILE A 103 7.87 6.93 -1.95
C ILE A 103 8.75 7.12 -3.18
N PHE A 104 9.48 6.05 -3.55
CA PHE A 104 10.51 6.00 -4.59
C PHE A 104 10.11 5.12 -5.78
N LEU A 105 8.82 4.82 -5.95
CA LEU A 105 8.34 3.85 -6.94
C LEU A 105 8.78 4.23 -8.36
N ASP A 106 8.74 5.53 -8.66
CA ASP A 106 9.20 6.18 -9.88
C ASP A 106 10.72 6.06 -10.12
N ALA A 107 11.51 5.97 -9.05
CA ALA A 107 12.96 5.79 -9.13
C ALA A 107 13.40 4.31 -9.10
N LEU A 108 12.53 3.42 -8.59
CA LEU A 108 12.85 2.00 -8.39
C LEU A 108 12.36 1.12 -9.53
N PHE A 109 11.24 1.47 -10.15
CA PHE A 109 10.69 0.73 -11.28
C PHE A 109 11.29 1.26 -12.59
N ASP A 110 12.32 0.59 -13.08
CA ASP A 110 13.08 0.93 -14.28
C ASP A 110 12.89 -0.11 -15.41
N TYR A 111 11.87 -0.96 -15.29
CA TYR A 111 11.64 -2.02 -16.25
C TYR A 111 11.14 -1.49 -17.59
N ASP A 112 11.90 -1.78 -18.64
CA ASP A 112 11.56 -1.51 -20.04
C ASP A 112 11.75 -2.79 -20.86
N PRO A 113 10.67 -3.36 -21.45
CA PRO A 113 10.74 -4.54 -22.30
C PRO A 113 11.66 -4.38 -23.52
N ALA A 114 11.92 -3.15 -23.96
CA ALA A 114 12.77 -2.84 -25.11
C ALA A 114 14.22 -2.51 -24.72
N ALA A 115 14.55 -2.46 -23.43
CA ALA A 115 15.90 -2.15 -22.99
C ALA A 115 16.90 -3.25 -23.39
N SER A 116 18.08 -2.84 -23.82
CA SER A 116 19.17 -3.76 -24.17
C SER A 116 19.91 -4.33 -22.96
N GLU A 117 19.78 -3.70 -21.80
CA GLU A 117 20.44 -4.07 -20.55
C GLU A 117 19.40 -4.26 -19.44
N PRO A 118 19.59 -5.23 -18.52
CA PRO A 118 18.66 -5.47 -17.44
C PRO A 118 18.65 -4.31 -16.42
N GLY A 119 17.45 -3.88 -16.04
CA GLY A 119 17.22 -2.95 -14.93
C GLY A 119 17.23 -3.63 -13.55
N ARG A 120 16.73 -2.93 -12.55
CA ARG A 120 16.53 -3.43 -11.18
C ARG A 120 15.42 -4.46 -11.09
N VAL A 121 14.41 -4.35 -11.94
CA VAL A 121 13.22 -5.21 -11.92
C VAL A 121 13.31 -6.26 -13.03
N GLU A 122 13.09 -7.52 -12.67
CA GLU A 122 12.89 -8.63 -13.61
C GLU A 122 11.42 -9.04 -13.58
N VAL A 123 10.80 -9.17 -14.76
CA VAL A 123 9.43 -9.66 -14.91
C VAL A 123 9.47 -11.07 -15.50
N LYS A 124 8.99 -12.06 -14.73
CA LYS A 124 8.79 -13.45 -15.18
C LYS A 124 7.32 -13.67 -15.51
N GLY A 125 7.03 -14.33 -16.64
CA GLY A 125 5.65 -14.53 -17.11
C GLY A 125 5.05 -13.30 -17.81
N ALA A 126 5.88 -12.48 -18.46
CA ALA A 126 5.46 -11.27 -19.17
C ALA A 126 4.46 -11.56 -20.31
N ASP A 127 4.55 -12.76 -20.90
CA ASP A 127 3.63 -13.29 -21.90
C ASP A 127 2.18 -13.32 -21.42
N HIS A 128 1.93 -13.59 -20.14
CA HIS A 128 0.58 -13.53 -19.56
C HIS A 128 0.01 -12.11 -19.56
N PHE A 129 0.84 -11.09 -19.32
CA PHE A 129 0.37 -9.70 -19.38
C PHE A 129 0.01 -9.30 -20.80
N VAL A 130 0.82 -9.71 -21.79
CA VAL A 130 0.55 -9.44 -23.22
C VAL A 130 -0.71 -10.18 -23.68
N GLU A 131 -0.85 -11.45 -23.30
CA GLU A 131 -2.04 -12.26 -23.59
C GLU A 131 -3.29 -11.57 -23.05
N ILE A 132 -3.33 -11.28 -21.74
CA ILE A 132 -4.50 -10.64 -21.10
C ILE A 132 -4.78 -9.25 -21.68
N ALA A 133 -3.75 -8.47 -22.00
CA ALA A 133 -3.93 -7.15 -22.63
C ALA A 133 -4.53 -7.23 -24.04
N SER A 134 -4.31 -8.33 -24.76
CA SER A 134 -4.80 -8.54 -26.12
C SER A 134 -6.23 -9.10 -26.19
N GLU A 135 -6.78 -9.56 -25.07
CA GLU A 135 -8.07 -10.23 -25.03
C GLU A 135 -9.22 -9.25 -24.77
N GLU A 136 -10.29 -9.38 -25.56
CA GLU A 136 -11.54 -8.61 -25.37
C GLU A 136 -12.50 -9.33 -24.40
N LYS A 137 -11.98 -9.82 -23.27
CA LYS A 137 -12.78 -10.51 -22.24
C LYS A 137 -12.32 -10.09 -20.84
N PRO A 138 -13.18 -10.16 -19.81
CA PRO A 138 -12.84 -9.71 -18.47
C PRO A 138 -11.96 -10.72 -17.71
N HIS A 139 -11.05 -10.19 -16.89
CA HIS A 139 -10.15 -10.99 -16.05
C HIS A 139 -10.22 -10.59 -14.57
N ILE A 140 -10.01 -11.58 -13.70
CA ILE A 140 -9.81 -11.39 -12.28
C ILE A 140 -8.40 -11.85 -11.95
N VAL A 141 -7.56 -10.92 -11.48
CA VAL A 141 -6.18 -11.20 -11.07
C VAL A 141 -6.15 -11.35 -9.55
N PHE A 142 -5.49 -12.38 -9.06
CA PHE A 142 -5.29 -12.61 -7.63
C PHE A 142 -3.84 -12.42 -7.25
N THR A 143 -3.58 -11.70 -6.15
CA THR A 143 -2.25 -11.54 -5.59
C THR A 143 -2.27 -11.71 -4.06
N GLY A 144 -1.10 -12.03 -3.50
CA GLY A 144 -0.88 -12.07 -2.06
C GLY A 144 -0.31 -10.75 -1.56
N HIS A 145 -0.47 -10.47 -0.26
CA HIS A 145 0.24 -9.37 0.41
C HIS A 145 1.70 -9.77 0.65
N LEU A 146 2.45 -9.96 -0.43
CA LEU A 146 3.83 -10.45 -0.45
C LEU A 146 4.74 -9.40 -1.10
N GLY A 147 5.95 -9.24 -0.53
CA GLY A 147 6.93 -8.28 -1.02
C GLY A 147 6.33 -6.90 -1.26
N ASN A 148 6.56 -6.36 -2.46
CA ASN A 148 5.90 -5.17 -2.95
C ASN A 148 4.82 -5.51 -3.98
N PHE A 149 3.61 -5.72 -3.47
CA PHE A 149 2.44 -6.06 -4.27
C PHE A 149 1.99 -4.94 -5.22
N GLU A 150 2.52 -3.72 -5.09
CA GLU A 150 2.16 -2.59 -5.95
C GLU A 150 2.99 -2.53 -7.22
N LEU A 151 4.13 -3.22 -7.26
CA LEU A 151 4.88 -3.37 -8.51
C LEU A 151 4.11 -4.18 -9.54
N LEU A 152 3.19 -5.05 -9.13
CA LEU A 152 2.41 -5.88 -10.04
C LEU A 152 1.54 -5.05 -11.00
N PRO A 153 0.65 -4.14 -10.54
CA PRO A 153 -0.12 -3.28 -11.44
C PRO A 153 0.75 -2.30 -12.23
N VAL A 154 1.88 -1.84 -11.68
CA VAL A 154 2.85 -1.02 -12.44
C VAL A 154 3.45 -1.82 -13.60
N ALA A 155 3.90 -3.04 -13.35
CA ALA A 155 4.46 -3.92 -14.37
C ALA A 155 3.41 -4.28 -15.43
N ALA A 156 2.19 -4.62 -15.02
CA ALA A 156 1.08 -4.91 -15.94
C ALA A 156 0.80 -3.73 -16.88
N ALA A 157 0.83 -2.49 -16.36
CA ALA A 157 0.63 -1.30 -17.17
C ALA A 157 1.69 -1.12 -18.27
N THR A 158 2.94 -1.53 -18.03
CA THR A 158 4.01 -1.51 -19.05
C THR A 158 3.69 -2.39 -20.27
N PHE A 159 2.89 -3.45 -20.09
CA PHE A 159 2.44 -4.34 -21.17
C PHE A 159 1.06 -3.96 -21.74
N GLY A 160 0.51 -2.80 -21.35
CA GLY A 160 -0.83 -2.38 -21.76
C GLY A 160 -1.97 -3.09 -21.04
N MET A 161 -1.68 -3.94 -20.04
CA MET A 161 -2.68 -4.59 -19.22
C MET A 161 -3.19 -3.62 -18.15
N ASN A 162 -4.31 -2.97 -18.43
CA ASN A 162 -4.99 -2.12 -17.46
C ASN A 162 -5.75 -2.97 -16.44
N ILE A 163 -5.48 -2.74 -15.15
CA ILE A 163 -6.15 -3.42 -14.03
C ILE A 163 -6.81 -2.35 -13.15
N THR A 164 -8.05 -2.62 -12.72
CA THR A 164 -8.70 -1.84 -11.66
C THR A 164 -8.39 -2.48 -10.31
N ALA A 165 -7.53 -1.83 -9.53
CA ALA A 165 -7.13 -2.33 -8.22
C ALA A 165 -8.08 -1.85 -7.11
N LEU A 166 -8.53 -2.75 -6.25
CA LEU A 166 -9.30 -2.39 -5.07
C LEU A 166 -8.40 -1.74 -4.01
N PHE A 167 -8.69 -0.49 -3.65
CA PHE A 167 -7.85 0.31 -2.76
C PHE A 167 -8.62 0.84 -1.56
N ARG A 168 -8.07 0.71 -0.34
CA ARG A 168 -8.64 1.37 0.84
C ARG A 168 -7.91 2.68 1.11
N PRO A 169 -8.56 3.85 0.99
CA PRO A 169 -7.91 5.11 1.31
C PRO A 169 -7.50 5.18 2.79
N PRO A 170 -6.35 5.80 3.11
CA PRO A 170 -5.98 6.10 4.48
C PRO A 170 -7.09 6.85 5.21
N ASN A 171 -7.24 6.57 6.52
CA ASN A 171 -8.22 7.30 7.34
C ASN A 171 -7.90 8.80 7.47
N ASN A 172 -6.64 9.18 7.24
CA ASN A 172 -6.22 10.58 7.23
C ASN A 172 -6.45 11.16 5.82
N PRO A 173 -7.38 12.12 5.65
CA PRO A 173 -7.75 12.63 4.33
C PRO A 173 -6.57 13.30 3.60
N TYR A 174 -5.69 14.00 4.32
CA TYR A 174 -4.53 14.66 3.71
C TYR A 174 -3.52 13.65 3.13
N LEU A 175 -3.34 12.50 3.80
CA LEU A 175 -2.50 11.42 3.29
C LEU A 175 -3.20 10.68 2.15
N ALA A 176 -4.53 10.50 2.23
CA ALA A 176 -5.30 9.90 1.16
C ALA A 176 -5.19 10.71 -0.14
N ASP A 177 -5.32 12.03 -0.06
CA ASP A 177 -5.18 12.93 -1.22
C ASP A 177 -3.78 12.82 -1.85
N TYR A 178 -2.72 12.86 -1.03
CA TYR A 178 -1.34 12.71 -1.51
C TYR A 178 -1.08 11.35 -2.19
N ILE A 179 -1.57 10.27 -1.59
CA ILE A 179 -1.41 8.92 -2.17
C ILE A 179 -2.18 8.82 -3.47
N LEU A 180 -3.43 9.27 -3.51
CA LEU A 180 -4.25 9.21 -4.72
C LEU A 180 -3.65 10.04 -5.86
N SER A 181 -3.11 11.23 -5.58
CA SER A 181 -2.46 12.06 -6.61
C SER A 181 -1.20 11.42 -7.17
N THR A 182 -0.45 10.68 -6.34
CA THR A 182 0.81 10.04 -6.74
C THR A 182 0.57 8.70 -7.45
N ARG A 183 -0.50 7.97 -7.09
CA ARG A 183 -0.78 6.63 -7.63
C ARG A 183 -1.53 6.64 -8.97
N ARG A 184 -2.40 7.63 -9.20
CA ARG A 184 -3.18 7.73 -10.44
C ARG A 184 -2.32 7.80 -11.71
N SER A 185 -1.09 8.30 -11.61
CA SER A 185 -0.18 8.39 -12.74
C SER A 185 0.47 7.07 -13.13
N THR A 186 0.50 6.06 -12.25
CA THR A 186 1.46 4.95 -12.37
C THR A 186 0.83 3.55 -12.29
N MET A 187 -0.38 3.39 -11.74
CA MET A 187 -0.94 2.07 -11.39
C MET A 187 -2.31 1.75 -11.98
N GLY A 188 -2.73 2.48 -13.02
CA GLY A 188 -4.06 2.30 -13.60
C GLY A 188 -5.19 2.82 -12.70
N SER A 189 -6.37 2.21 -12.81
CA SER A 189 -7.58 2.70 -12.13
C SER A 189 -7.68 2.18 -10.70
N LEU A 190 -7.95 3.06 -9.73
CA LEU A 190 -8.13 2.68 -8.32
C LEU A 190 -9.61 2.76 -7.94
N LEU A 191 -10.16 1.65 -7.44
CA LEU A 191 -11.53 1.59 -6.93
C LEU A 191 -11.52 1.60 -5.39
N PRO A 192 -12.18 2.56 -4.72
CA PRO A 192 -12.25 2.58 -3.27
C PRO A 192 -12.99 1.37 -2.68
N SER A 193 -12.37 0.70 -1.71
CA SER A 193 -12.97 -0.37 -0.90
C SER A 193 -14.00 0.19 0.08
N MET A 194 -15.22 0.42 -0.41
CA MET A 194 -16.38 0.90 0.36
C MET A 194 -17.61 0.03 0.11
N ALA A 195 -18.72 0.33 0.83
CA ALA A 195 -20.00 -0.33 0.56
C ALA A 195 -20.37 -0.17 -0.92
N GLY A 196 -20.68 -1.28 -1.58
CA GLY A 196 -20.96 -1.32 -3.03
C GLY A 196 -19.75 -1.60 -3.92
N ALA A 197 -18.54 -1.73 -3.38
CA ALA A 197 -17.34 -2.03 -4.17
C ALA A 197 -17.48 -3.32 -5.01
N SER A 198 -18.13 -4.35 -4.48
CA SER A 198 -18.38 -5.59 -5.23
C SER A 198 -19.23 -5.38 -6.49
N PHE A 199 -20.25 -4.51 -6.44
CA PHE A 199 -21.06 -4.18 -7.61
C PHE A 199 -20.29 -3.31 -8.61
N ALA A 200 -19.45 -2.39 -8.12
CA ALA A 200 -18.58 -1.61 -8.99
C ALA A 200 -17.53 -2.49 -9.70
N LEU A 201 -16.93 -3.47 -9.01
CA LEU A 201 -16.05 -4.46 -9.63
C LEU A 201 -16.79 -5.33 -10.66
N ALA A 202 -18.01 -5.77 -10.34
CA ALA A 202 -18.85 -6.50 -11.30
C ALA A 202 -19.12 -5.67 -12.56
N GLY A 203 -19.43 -4.37 -12.41
CA GLY A 203 -19.58 -3.46 -13.54
C GLY A 203 -18.31 -3.29 -14.37
N VAL A 204 -17.12 -3.32 -13.76
CA VAL A 204 -15.85 -3.33 -14.52
C VAL A 204 -15.75 -4.59 -15.37
N LEU A 205 -16.05 -5.77 -14.81
CA LEU A 205 -16.02 -7.04 -15.53
C LEU A 205 -17.08 -7.10 -16.65
N GLU A 206 -18.30 -6.61 -16.41
CA GLU A 206 -19.37 -6.56 -17.42
C GLU A 206 -18.99 -5.69 -18.63
N ASN A 207 -18.15 -4.68 -18.41
CA ASN A 207 -17.61 -3.82 -19.48
C ASN A 207 -16.30 -4.36 -20.08
N GLY A 208 -15.93 -5.63 -19.81
CA GLY A 208 -14.73 -6.27 -20.34
C GLY A 208 -13.42 -5.83 -19.68
N GLY A 209 -13.48 -5.11 -18.55
CA GLY A 209 -12.29 -4.66 -17.84
C GLY A 209 -11.67 -5.74 -16.93
N ASN A 210 -10.44 -5.51 -16.50
CA ASN A 210 -9.73 -6.38 -15.56
C ASN A 210 -9.76 -5.82 -14.13
N ILE A 211 -9.86 -6.69 -13.13
CA ILE A 211 -9.83 -6.32 -11.71
C ILE A 211 -8.75 -7.09 -10.94
N GLY A 212 -8.27 -6.52 -9.84
CA GLY A 212 -7.28 -7.14 -8.93
C GLY A 212 -7.20 -6.52 -7.55
#